data_AF-A0A1I7T2A8-F1
#
_entry.id   AF-A0A1I7T2A8-F1
#
_cell.length_a   1.000
_cell.length_b   1.000
_cell.length_c   1.000
_cell.angle_alpha   90.00
_cell.angle_beta   90.00
_cell.angle_gamma   90.00
#
_symmetry.space_group_name_H-M   'P 1'
#
loop_
_entity.id
_entity.type
_entity.pdbx_description
1 polymer ?
#
loop_
_entity_poly.entity_id
_entity_poly.type
_entity_poly.pdbx_seq_one_letter_code
_entity_poly.pdbx_strand_id
1 'polypeptide(L)'
;MKAKTSLYVVQSTVHRQTVTFTDKRIFHSTKASPFVDSSKLVKSREVKVPPRYPKFVEKRRANKMSQHFEYLLVLDFEATCQENSLGPMHPVQEIIEFPVVQLSTADWSEVRRFHKFVRPTVLPKLTAFCTSLTGIIQEMVDDKTTLPEVLADFDQWMKEDSRLKNDNFAFVLCGDWDLKVALPNEAKFKNLQVPEYFNQWINVKKAYAAHTNHYAKGMPELLRIYNLELKGRHHSGIDDVANICEIVRCLGKDGHDYRITSSNHPTHQRRFFREAGKRGGNSNNK
;
A
#
# COMPACT_ATOMS: atom_id res chain seq x y z
N MET A 1 -6.20 9.30 -54.36
CA MET A 1 -4.88 8.65 -54.58
C MET A 1 -4.67 7.60 -53.49
N LYS A 2 -4.51 6.35 -53.92
CA LYS A 2 -3.97 5.15 -53.25
C LYS A 2 -4.25 4.94 -51.75
N ALA A 3 -5.21 4.06 -51.50
CA ALA A 3 -5.25 3.17 -50.34
C ALA A 3 -4.02 2.24 -50.33
N LYS A 4 -3.53 1.91 -49.13
CA LYS A 4 -2.72 0.70 -48.89
C LYS A 4 -3.20 0.02 -47.62
N THR A 5 -3.75 -1.17 -47.84
CA THR A 5 -4.01 -2.25 -46.89
C THR A 5 -2.70 -2.73 -46.28
N SER A 6 -2.69 -3.12 -45.00
CA SER A 6 -1.83 -4.21 -44.53
C SER A 6 -2.52 -5.04 -43.46
N LEU A 7 -2.28 -6.34 -43.60
CA LEU A 7 -2.96 -7.47 -43.02
C LEU A 7 -2.54 -7.76 -41.58
N TYR A 8 -3.45 -8.41 -40.86
CA TYR A 8 -3.30 -9.04 -39.55
C TYR A 8 -2.35 -10.24 -39.57
N VAL A 9 -1.71 -10.56 -38.43
CA VAL A 9 -1.72 -11.93 -37.84
C VAL A 9 -1.67 -11.82 -36.31
N VAL A 10 -2.75 -12.24 -35.66
CA VAL A 10 -2.80 -12.63 -34.25
C VAL A 10 -2.53 -14.13 -34.22
N GLN A 11 -1.50 -14.57 -33.51
CA GLN A 11 -1.34 -15.98 -33.16
C GLN A 11 -1.92 -16.21 -31.76
N SER A 12 -3.14 -16.75 -31.71
CA SER A 12 -3.56 -17.63 -30.64
C SER A 12 -4.43 -18.74 -31.22
N THR A 13 -3.84 -19.92 -31.34
CA THR A 13 -4.52 -21.22 -31.33
C THR A 13 -5.28 -21.26 -29.98
N VAL A 14 -6.57 -21.61 -29.88
CA VAL A 14 -7.13 -22.96 -29.96
C VAL A 14 -8.66 -22.87 -30.05
N HIS A 15 -9.22 -23.73 -30.92
CA HIS A 15 -10.57 -24.28 -31.00
C HIS A 15 -11.78 -23.44 -31.43
N ARG A 16 -12.21 -23.82 -32.63
CA ARG A 16 -13.44 -23.57 -33.37
C ARG A 16 -14.59 -24.37 -32.76
N GLN A 17 -15.70 -23.71 -32.44
CA GLN A 17 -17.04 -24.26 -32.67
C GLN A 17 -17.96 -23.16 -33.20
N THR A 18 -18.38 -23.35 -34.43
CA THR A 18 -19.43 -22.59 -35.13
C THR A 18 -20.79 -23.16 -34.75
N VAL A 19 -21.71 -22.30 -34.30
CA VAL A 19 -23.15 -22.57 -34.37
C VAL A 19 -23.83 -21.36 -35.02
N THR A 20 -24.42 -21.62 -36.18
CA THR A 20 -25.26 -20.69 -36.95
C THR A 20 -26.67 -20.66 -36.39
N PHE A 21 -27.26 -19.47 -36.23
CA PHE A 21 -28.71 -19.30 -36.20
C PHE A 21 -29.13 -18.13 -37.08
N THR A 22 -29.91 -18.45 -38.11
CA THR A 22 -30.78 -17.56 -38.88
C THR A 22 -32.08 -17.35 -38.09
N ASP A 23 -32.51 -16.10 -37.93
CA ASP A 23 -33.72 -15.56 -38.57
C ASP A 23 -34.28 -14.35 -37.80
N LYS A 24 -34.85 -13.45 -38.60
CA LYS A 24 -35.44 -12.16 -38.30
C LYS A 24 -36.64 -12.30 -37.36
N ARG A 25 -36.76 -11.36 -36.43
CA ARG A 25 -38.07 -10.77 -36.11
C ARG A 25 -37.93 -9.35 -35.60
N ILE A 26 -38.56 -8.46 -36.36
CA ILE A 26 -38.73 -7.03 -36.14
C ILE A 26 -39.81 -6.83 -35.09
N PHE A 27 -39.58 -5.96 -34.10
CA PHE A 27 -40.66 -5.15 -33.52
C PHE A 27 -40.15 -3.72 -33.32
N HIS A 28 -41.00 -2.79 -33.77
CA HIS A 28 -40.79 -1.35 -33.82
C HIS A 28 -40.85 -0.72 -32.43
N SER A 29 -40.03 0.29 -32.16
CA SER A 29 -40.53 1.53 -31.56
C SER A 29 -39.51 2.66 -31.69
N THR A 30 -39.89 3.65 -32.51
CA THR A 30 -39.28 4.96 -32.60
C THR A 30 -39.61 5.78 -31.36
N LYS A 31 -38.59 6.27 -30.63
CA LYS A 31 -38.64 7.56 -29.96
C LYS A 31 -37.23 8.10 -29.76
N ALA A 32 -37.01 9.30 -30.28
CA ALA A 32 -35.77 10.06 -30.17
C ALA A 32 -35.49 10.41 -28.70
N SER A 33 -34.25 10.18 -28.25
CA SER A 33 -33.72 10.73 -27.00
C SER A 33 -32.93 12.00 -27.32
N PRO A 34 -33.15 13.11 -26.59
CA PRO A 34 -32.60 14.40 -26.95
C PRO A 34 -31.09 14.44 -26.68
N PHE A 35 -30.37 14.85 -27.74
CA PHE A 35 -29.17 15.68 -27.73
C PHE A 35 -28.61 16.00 -26.32
N VAL A 36 -27.57 15.27 -25.90
CA VAL A 36 -26.68 15.78 -24.86
C VAL A 36 -25.89 16.92 -25.50
N ASP A 37 -26.25 18.14 -25.12
CA ASP A 37 -25.51 19.36 -25.43
C ASP A 37 -24.04 19.19 -24.99
N SER A 38 -23.15 19.15 -25.98
CA SER A 38 -21.70 19.01 -25.81
C SER A 38 -21.06 20.24 -25.13
N SER A 39 -21.83 21.25 -24.72
CA SER A 39 -21.33 22.45 -24.04
C SER A 39 -21.14 22.32 -22.51
N LYS A 40 -21.48 21.17 -21.90
CA LYS A 40 -21.29 20.94 -20.44
C LYS A 40 -20.31 19.80 -20.11
N LEU A 41 -19.18 19.77 -20.79
CA LEU A 41 -18.00 19.08 -20.27
C LEU A 41 -17.50 19.86 -19.04
N VAL A 42 -17.70 19.29 -17.85
CA VAL A 42 -17.04 19.75 -16.63
C VAL A 42 -15.54 19.73 -16.89
N LYS A 43 -14.92 20.92 -16.92
CA LYS A 43 -13.47 21.08 -17.03
C LYS A 43 -12.81 20.13 -16.00
N SER A 44 -12.04 19.17 -16.49
CA SER A 44 -11.12 18.40 -15.66
C SER A 44 -10.30 19.42 -14.87
N ARG A 45 -10.46 19.45 -13.54
CA ARG A 45 -9.58 20.25 -12.69
C ARG A 45 -8.16 19.81 -13.01
N GLU A 46 -7.32 20.75 -13.45
CA GLU A 46 -5.90 20.52 -13.63
C GLU A 46 -5.36 19.84 -12.39
N VAL A 47 -4.73 18.68 -12.60
CA VAL A 47 -3.96 17.99 -11.56
C VAL A 47 -2.91 18.98 -11.09
N LYS A 48 -3.07 19.48 -9.86
CA LYS A 48 -2.07 20.34 -9.22
C LYS A 48 -0.72 19.63 -9.34
N VAL A 49 0.26 20.34 -9.92
CA VAL A 49 1.64 19.88 -10.04
C VAL A 49 2.07 19.30 -8.69
N PRO A 50 2.64 18.07 -8.65
CA PRO A 50 3.08 17.48 -7.39
C PRO A 50 4.03 18.44 -6.67
N PRO A 51 4.06 18.44 -5.32
CA PRO A 51 4.94 19.32 -4.56
C PRO A 51 6.37 19.21 -5.08
N ARG A 52 7.04 20.33 -5.32
CA ARG A 52 8.47 20.31 -5.67
C ARG A 52 9.25 19.91 -4.42
N TYR A 53 9.68 18.65 -4.40
CA TYR A 53 10.60 18.15 -3.39
C TYR A 53 12.04 18.63 -3.69
N PRO A 54 12.87 18.84 -2.65
CA PRO A 54 14.24 19.28 -2.83
C PRO A 54 15.03 18.32 -3.74
N LYS A 55 15.74 18.88 -4.72
CA LYS A 55 16.64 18.11 -5.59
C LYS A 55 17.86 17.69 -4.77
N PHE A 56 18.02 16.39 -4.55
CA PHE A 56 19.23 15.84 -3.94
C PHE A 56 20.22 15.40 -5.02
N VAL A 57 21.49 15.66 -4.73
CA VAL A 57 22.64 15.43 -5.61
C VAL A 57 22.83 13.93 -5.84
N GLU A 58 22.97 13.49 -7.10
CA GLU A 58 23.40 12.13 -7.45
C GLU A 58 24.67 11.76 -6.67
N LYS A 59 24.65 10.64 -5.95
CA LYS A 59 25.84 10.15 -5.26
C LYS A 59 26.26 8.77 -5.75
N ARG A 60 27.57 8.71 -6.02
CA ARG A 60 28.42 7.56 -6.34
C ARG A 60 28.10 6.33 -5.47
N ARG A 61 28.31 5.14 -6.06
CA ARG A 61 28.22 3.82 -5.39
C ARG A 61 28.67 3.89 -3.93
N ALA A 62 27.73 3.64 -3.02
CA ALA A 62 27.87 3.95 -1.61
C ALA A 62 28.76 2.95 -0.88
N ASN A 63 29.71 3.46 -0.08
CA ASN A 63 30.16 2.77 1.14
C ASN A 63 28.91 2.40 1.96
N LYS A 64 28.92 1.22 2.60
CA LYS A 64 27.82 0.68 3.43
C LYS A 64 27.34 1.75 4.42
N MET A 65 26.30 2.49 4.07
CA MET A 65 25.75 3.53 4.93
C MET A 65 24.94 2.86 6.02
N SER A 66 25.26 3.15 7.29
CA SER A 66 24.43 2.75 8.42
C SER A 66 23.04 3.37 8.26
N GLN A 67 22.00 2.55 8.41
CA GLN A 67 20.62 3.05 8.50
C GLN A 67 20.38 3.67 9.87
N HIS A 68 19.38 4.55 9.96
CA HIS A 68 18.96 5.13 11.23
C HIS A 68 18.38 4.11 12.21
N PHE A 69 17.62 3.14 11.69
CA PHE A 69 17.03 2.04 12.45
C PHE A 69 17.80 0.75 12.14
N GLU A 70 18.08 -0.08 13.15
CA GLU A 70 18.67 -1.41 12.91
C GLU A 70 17.64 -2.41 12.37
N TYR A 71 16.36 -2.21 12.69
CA TYR A 71 15.27 -3.07 12.25
C TYR A 71 14.13 -2.30 11.60
N LEU A 72 13.55 -2.88 10.56
CA LEU A 72 12.32 -2.39 9.93
C LEU A 72 11.24 -3.46 10.07
N LEU A 73 10.07 -3.06 10.56
CA LEU A 73 8.89 -3.94 10.69
C LEU A 73 7.92 -3.65 9.55
N VAL A 74 7.95 -4.46 8.50
CA VAL A 74 7.09 -4.31 7.34
C VAL A 74 5.71 -4.89 7.65
N LEU A 75 4.65 -4.09 7.49
CA LEU A 75 3.27 -4.44 7.84
C LEU A 75 2.31 -4.04 6.72
N ASP A 76 1.31 -4.89 6.46
CA ASP A 76 0.22 -4.65 5.51
C ASP A 76 -1.03 -5.40 5.99
N PHE A 77 -2.06 -4.70 6.45
CA PHE A 77 -3.28 -5.35 6.94
C PHE A 77 -4.22 -5.66 5.78
N GLU A 78 -4.90 -6.80 5.88
CA GLU A 78 -6.15 -7.00 5.16
C GLU A 78 -7.33 -6.74 6.10
N ALA A 79 -8.40 -6.17 5.58
CA ALA A 79 -9.61 -5.89 6.34
C ALA A 79 -10.88 -6.27 5.58
N THR A 80 -11.98 -6.42 6.31
CA THR A 80 -13.31 -6.53 5.73
C THR A 80 -13.58 -5.34 4.81
N CYS A 81 -14.17 -5.65 3.65
CA CYS A 81 -14.51 -4.65 2.65
C CYS A 81 -15.79 -5.02 1.90
N GLN A 82 -16.40 -4.02 1.30
CA GLN A 82 -17.61 -4.15 0.47
C GLN A 82 -17.40 -3.42 -0.84
N GLU A 83 -18.11 -3.83 -1.88
CA GLU A 83 -18.12 -3.09 -3.14
C GLU A 83 -18.90 -1.78 -2.96
N ASN A 84 -18.34 -0.66 -3.45
CA ASN A 84 -18.92 0.69 -3.26
C ASN A 84 -20.35 0.83 -3.82
N SER A 85 -20.74 -0.04 -4.75
CA SER A 85 -22.06 -0.06 -5.40
C SER A 85 -23.17 -0.69 -4.55
N LEU A 86 -22.85 -1.38 -3.44
CA LEU A 86 -23.81 -2.22 -2.71
C LEU A 86 -24.56 -1.52 -1.56
N GLY A 87 -24.42 -0.20 -1.43
CA GLY A 87 -25.18 0.60 -0.46
C GLY A 87 -24.31 1.28 0.59
N PRO A 88 -24.86 1.65 1.76
CA PRO A 88 -24.12 2.40 2.77
C PRO A 88 -22.89 1.60 3.24
N MET A 89 -21.79 2.29 3.51
CA MET A 89 -20.60 1.65 4.05
C MET A 89 -20.90 1.02 5.40
N HIS A 90 -20.36 -0.19 5.60
CA HIS A 90 -20.29 -0.83 6.91
C HIS A 90 -19.77 0.15 7.97
N PRO A 91 -20.26 0.03 9.23
CA PRO A 91 -19.93 0.98 10.30
C PRO A 91 -18.43 0.98 10.65
N VAL A 92 -17.72 -0.11 10.34
CA VAL A 92 -16.29 -0.29 10.56
C VAL A 92 -15.73 -1.31 9.57
N GLN A 93 -14.49 -1.11 9.13
CA GLN A 93 -13.69 -2.16 8.48
C GLN A 93 -12.89 -2.86 9.57
N GLU A 94 -12.94 -4.19 9.62
CA GLU A 94 -12.27 -5.00 10.64
C GLU A 94 -11.06 -5.70 10.03
N ILE A 95 -9.90 -5.59 10.66
CA ILE A 95 -8.69 -6.31 10.28
C ILE A 95 -8.98 -7.81 10.34
N ILE A 96 -8.62 -8.52 9.28
CA ILE A 96 -8.80 -9.97 9.10
C ILE A 96 -7.48 -10.71 8.82
N GLU A 97 -6.41 -9.99 8.51
CA GLU A 97 -5.05 -10.52 8.42
C GLU A 97 -4.05 -9.52 9.02
N PHE A 98 -3.14 -10.02 9.86
CA PHE A 98 -2.11 -9.25 10.55
C PHE A 98 -0.73 -9.88 10.28
N PRO A 99 -0.07 -9.54 9.16
CA PRO A 99 1.30 -9.93 8.87
C PRO A 99 2.30 -8.82 9.24
N VAL A 100 3.44 -9.23 9.81
CA VAL A 100 4.62 -8.39 10.01
C VAL A 100 5.88 -9.19 9.70
N VAL A 101 6.80 -8.59 8.95
CA VAL A 101 8.15 -9.13 8.73
C VAL A 101 9.18 -8.15 9.30
N GLN A 102 10.07 -8.66 10.15
CA GLN A 102 11.21 -7.94 10.69
C GLN A 102 12.41 -8.09 9.76
N LEU A 103 12.90 -6.99 9.20
CA LEU A 103 14.13 -6.93 8.41
C LEU A 103 15.28 -6.35 9.21
N SER A 104 16.47 -6.94 9.11
CA SER A 104 17.71 -6.29 9.58
C SER A 104 18.21 -5.31 8.53
N THR A 105 18.54 -4.08 8.90
CA THR A 105 19.13 -3.11 7.97
C THR A 105 20.64 -3.31 7.74
N ALA A 106 21.28 -4.18 8.52
CA ALA A 106 22.70 -4.49 8.40
C ALA A 106 23.02 -5.32 7.13
N ASP A 107 22.12 -6.22 6.76
CA ASP A 107 22.26 -7.14 5.62
C ASP A 107 20.98 -7.31 4.79
N TRP A 108 19.87 -6.69 5.19
CA TRP A 108 18.55 -6.79 4.57
C TRP A 108 17.93 -8.18 4.63
N SER A 109 18.35 -9.03 5.57
CA SER A 109 17.76 -10.34 5.82
C SER A 109 16.45 -10.24 6.61
N GLU A 110 15.54 -11.19 6.37
CA GLU A 110 14.38 -11.41 7.24
C GLU A 110 14.85 -12.11 8.52
N VAL A 111 14.49 -11.53 9.66
CA VAL A 111 14.92 -11.97 10.99
C VAL A 111 13.84 -12.82 11.65
N ARG A 112 12.60 -12.33 11.63
CA ARG A 112 11.41 -12.97 12.21
C ARG A 112 10.16 -12.52 11.46
N ARG A 113 9.09 -13.29 11.66
CA ARG A 113 7.77 -13.03 11.10
C ARG A 113 6.70 -13.22 12.17
N PHE A 114 5.71 -12.36 12.15
CA PHE A 114 4.43 -12.53 12.85
C PHE A 114 3.33 -12.61 11.79
N HIS A 115 2.43 -13.59 11.90
CA HIS A 115 1.31 -13.71 10.98
C HIS A 115 0.12 -14.35 11.69
N LYS A 116 -0.99 -13.64 11.70
CA LYS A 116 -2.27 -14.11 12.25
C LYS A 116 -3.41 -13.71 11.34
N PHE A 117 -4.32 -14.64 11.06
CA PHE A 117 -5.67 -14.26 10.66
C PHE A 117 -6.44 -13.80 11.90
N VAL A 118 -7.35 -12.86 11.71
CA VAL A 118 -8.12 -12.23 12.78
C VAL A 118 -9.60 -12.47 12.53
N ARG A 119 -10.34 -12.88 13.55
CA ARG A 119 -11.79 -13.08 13.46
C ARG A 119 -12.53 -11.73 13.60
N PRO A 120 -13.28 -11.29 12.58
CA PRO A 120 -14.15 -10.12 12.70
C PRO A 120 -15.34 -10.43 13.62
N THR A 121 -15.75 -9.45 14.42
CA THR A 121 -16.77 -9.60 15.47
C THR A 121 -18.00 -8.73 15.24
N VAL A 122 -17.89 -7.67 14.43
CA VAL A 122 -19.02 -6.79 14.09
C VAL A 122 -19.73 -7.32 12.84
N LEU A 123 -18.96 -7.70 11.83
CA LEU A 123 -19.41 -8.29 10.57
C LEU A 123 -18.67 -9.61 10.35
N PRO A 124 -19.07 -10.68 11.06
CA PRO A 124 -18.34 -11.95 11.07
C PRO A 124 -18.34 -12.66 9.72
N LYS A 125 -19.27 -12.31 8.81
CA LYS A 125 -19.37 -12.92 7.48
C LYS A 125 -18.72 -12.05 6.42
N LEU A 126 -17.67 -12.59 5.79
CA LEU A 126 -16.94 -11.94 4.71
C LEU A 126 -17.83 -11.81 3.48
N THR A 127 -17.76 -10.67 2.81
CA THR A 127 -18.44 -10.48 1.53
C THR A 127 -17.72 -11.26 0.44
N ALA A 128 -18.45 -11.62 -0.63
CA ALA A 128 -17.84 -12.24 -1.81
C ALA A 128 -16.77 -11.33 -2.45
N PHE A 129 -16.99 -10.01 -2.42
CA PHE A 129 -16.01 -9.02 -2.88
C PHE A 129 -14.72 -9.08 -2.04
N CYS A 130 -14.83 -9.09 -0.71
CA CYS A 130 -13.68 -9.19 0.19
C CYS A 130 -12.90 -10.47 -0.06
N THR A 131 -13.58 -11.62 -0.11
CA THR A 131 -12.96 -12.91 -0.41
C THR A 131 -12.26 -12.91 -1.77
N SER A 132 -12.89 -12.33 -2.80
CA SER A 132 -12.31 -12.25 -4.15
C SER A 132 -11.13 -11.29 -4.23
N LEU A 133 -11.14 -10.22 -3.45
CA LEU A 133 -10.05 -9.24 -3.41
C LEU A 133 -8.84 -9.85 -2.70
N THR A 134 -9.02 -10.31 -1.46
CA THR A 134 -7.91 -10.70 -0.57
C THR A 134 -7.51 -12.16 -0.70
N GLY A 135 -8.42 -13.01 -1.17
CA GLY A 135 -8.24 -14.46 -1.15
C GLY A 135 -8.52 -15.12 0.21
N ILE A 136 -8.90 -14.35 1.22
CA ILE A 136 -9.25 -14.86 2.55
C ILE A 136 -10.68 -15.41 2.48
N ILE A 137 -10.82 -16.73 2.68
CA ILE A 137 -12.11 -17.40 2.78
C ILE A 137 -12.61 -17.44 4.21
N GLN A 138 -13.91 -17.69 4.40
CA GLN A 138 -14.56 -17.62 5.70
C GLN A 138 -13.93 -18.57 6.74
N GLU A 139 -13.54 -19.76 6.31
CA GLU A 139 -12.92 -20.79 7.14
C GLU A 139 -11.54 -20.36 7.68
N MET A 140 -10.88 -19.41 7.01
CA MET A 140 -9.61 -18.87 7.47
C MET A 140 -9.76 -17.91 8.66
N VAL A 141 -10.97 -17.39 8.92
CA VAL A 141 -11.24 -16.41 10.00
C VAL A 141 -12.20 -16.89 11.07
N ASP A 142 -13.11 -17.84 10.78
CA ASP A 142 -14.20 -18.25 11.69
C ASP A 142 -13.70 -18.68 13.09
N ASP A 143 -12.61 -19.46 13.15
CA ASP A 143 -12.05 -20.02 14.39
C ASP A 143 -10.77 -19.31 14.86
N LYS A 144 -10.55 -18.07 14.41
CA LYS A 144 -9.36 -17.29 14.79
C LYS A 144 -9.62 -16.41 16.01
N THR A 145 -8.53 -15.99 16.63
CA THR A 145 -8.54 -15.03 17.74
C THR A 145 -9.01 -13.66 17.25
N THR A 146 -9.63 -12.91 18.15
CA THR A 146 -10.14 -11.57 17.87
C THR A 146 -9.00 -10.54 17.84
N LEU A 147 -9.23 -9.36 17.27
CA LEU A 147 -8.20 -8.32 17.18
C LEU A 147 -7.52 -7.97 18.54
N PRO A 148 -8.25 -7.83 19.67
CA PRO A 148 -7.61 -7.54 20.97
C PRO A 148 -6.60 -8.62 21.38
N GLU A 149 -6.92 -9.89 21.14
CA GLU A 149 -6.04 -11.02 21.45
C GLU A 149 -4.83 -11.04 20.51
N VAL A 150 -5.03 -10.76 19.21
CA VAL A 150 -3.93 -10.68 18.25
C VAL A 150 -3.01 -9.49 18.53
N LEU A 151 -3.54 -8.36 19.00
CA LEU A 151 -2.72 -7.23 19.46
C LEU A 151 -1.89 -7.59 20.70
N ALA A 152 -2.45 -8.37 21.63
CA ALA A 152 -1.71 -8.87 22.79
C ALA A 152 -0.62 -9.88 22.39
N ASP A 153 -0.93 -10.81 21.48
CA ASP A 153 0.05 -11.74 20.90
C ASP A 153 1.19 -10.98 20.19
N PHE A 154 0.85 -9.93 19.45
CA PHE A 154 1.84 -9.11 18.74
C PHE A 154 2.73 -8.33 19.72
N ASP A 155 2.14 -7.73 20.77
CA ASP A 155 2.90 -7.05 21.82
C ASP A 155 3.85 -8.01 22.57
N GLN A 156 3.41 -9.24 22.82
CA GLN A 156 4.28 -10.28 23.37
C GLN A 156 5.42 -10.64 22.40
N TRP A 157 5.11 -10.83 21.11
CA TRP A 157 6.11 -11.11 20.08
C TRP A 157 7.18 -10.00 19.96
N MET A 158 6.76 -8.74 20.12
CA MET A 158 7.66 -7.57 20.19
C MET A 158 8.57 -7.64 21.42
N LYS A 159 8.02 -7.96 22.60
CA LYS A 159 8.77 -8.02 23.88
C LYS A 159 9.76 -9.18 23.96
N GLU A 160 9.48 -10.28 23.27
CA GLU A 160 10.41 -11.42 23.17
C GLU A 160 11.72 -11.06 22.48
N ASP A 161 11.71 -10.08 21.59
CA ASP A 161 12.92 -9.62 20.91
C ASP A 161 13.54 -8.41 21.62
N SER A 162 14.50 -8.69 22.51
CA SER A 162 15.25 -7.65 23.21
C SER A 162 15.97 -6.62 22.32
N ARG A 163 16.08 -6.89 21.00
CA ARG A 163 16.65 -5.97 20.00
C ARG A 163 15.66 -4.88 19.59
N LEU A 164 14.35 -5.13 19.72
CA LEU A 164 13.28 -4.18 19.40
C LEU A 164 13.02 -3.24 20.57
N LYS A 165 13.60 -2.06 20.50
CA LYS A 165 13.39 -0.94 21.43
C LYS A 165 12.91 0.27 20.64
N ASN A 166 12.18 1.18 21.29
CA ASN A 166 11.47 2.29 20.62
C ASN A 166 12.38 3.21 19.76
N ASP A 167 13.69 3.19 19.97
CA ASP A 167 14.70 3.95 19.23
C ASP A 167 15.40 3.16 18.11
N ASN A 168 15.20 1.84 18.05
CA ASN A 168 15.97 0.95 17.19
C ASN A 168 15.18 0.34 16.01
N PHE A 169 13.86 0.54 15.97
CA PHE A 169 13.02 0.05 14.88
C PHE A 169 12.01 1.09 14.39
N ALA A 170 11.48 0.85 13.19
CA ALA A 170 10.32 1.57 12.67
C ALA A 170 9.43 0.64 11.85
N PHE A 171 8.12 0.90 11.87
CA PHE A 171 7.20 0.25 10.92
C PHE A 171 7.39 0.80 9.51
N VAL A 172 7.24 -0.07 8.51
CA VAL A 172 7.22 0.28 7.09
C VAL A 172 5.93 -0.24 6.45
N LEU A 173 5.20 0.63 5.75
CA LEU A 173 3.91 0.35 5.12
C LEU A 173 3.91 0.76 3.65
N CYS A 174 3.04 0.16 2.82
CA CYS A 174 2.78 0.63 1.45
C CYS A 174 1.64 1.66 1.35
N GLY A 175 1.65 2.62 2.26
CA GLY A 175 0.60 3.61 2.36
C GLY A 175 0.57 4.21 3.75
N ASP A 176 -0.47 4.99 4.02
CA ASP A 176 -0.76 5.44 5.38
C ASP A 176 -1.99 4.70 5.94
N TRP A 177 -2.70 3.89 5.15
CA TRP A 177 -4.04 3.42 5.51
C TRP A 177 -4.04 2.53 6.75
N ASP A 178 -3.09 1.60 6.89
CA ASP A 178 -3.05 0.62 7.98
C ASP A 178 -3.02 1.28 9.37
N LEU A 179 -2.02 2.14 9.60
CA LEU A 179 -1.78 2.76 10.91
C LEU A 179 -2.41 4.14 11.08
N LYS A 180 -2.91 4.77 10.00
CA LYS A 180 -3.66 6.03 10.09
C LYS A 180 -5.17 5.84 10.11
N VAL A 181 -5.67 4.76 9.50
CA VAL A 181 -7.11 4.55 9.25
C VAL A 181 -7.57 3.22 9.81
N ALA A 182 -7.06 2.09 9.33
CA ALA A 182 -7.61 0.76 9.64
C ALA A 182 -7.57 0.46 11.14
N LEU A 183 -6.36 0.35 11.72
CA LEU A 183 -6.20 0.03 13.13
C LEU A 183 -6.79 1.11 14.05
N PRO A 184 -6.55 2.43 13.87
CA PRO A 184 -7.15 3.44 14.73
C PRO A 184 -8.68 3.47 14.70
N ASN A 185 -9.31 3.28 13.53
CA ASN A 185 -10.76 3.32 13.43
C ASN A 185 -11.40 2.10 14.08
N GLU A 186 -10.88 0.90 13.82
CA GLU A 186 -11.39 -0.31 14.44
C GLU A 186 -11.17 -0.29 15.96
N ALA A 187 -9.98 0.11 16.41
CA ALA A 187 -9.68 0.24 17.84
C ALA A 187 -10.62 1.25 18.51
N LYS A 188 -10.87 2.41 17.89
CA LYS A 188 -11.83 3.39 18.41
C LYS A 188 -13.24 2.80 18.47
N PHE A 189 -13.67 2.10 17.42
CA PHE A 189 -15.00 1.50 17.35
C PHE A 189 -15.20 0.44 18.44
N LYS A 190 -14.18 -0.38 18.70
CA LYS A 190 -14.19 -1.48 19.67
C LYS A 190 -13.68 -1.07 21.06
N ASN A 191 -13.40 0.22 21.29
CA ASN A 191 -12.82 0.74 22.53
C ASN A 191 -11.53 0.03 22.99
N LEU A 192 -10.62 -0.24 22.03
CA LEU A 192 -9.35 -0.91 22.26
C LEU A 192 -8.22 0.09 22.47
N GLN A 193 -7.27 -0.28 23.33
CA GLN A 193 -6.01 0.43 23.48
C GLN A 193 -5.02 -0.05 22.41
N VAL A 194 -4.43 0.89 21.67
CA VAL A 194 -3.39 0.59 20.67
C VAL A 194 -2.03 0.97 21.25
N PRO A 195 -1.04 0.05 21.24
CA PRO A 195 0.31 0.35 21.70
C PRO A 195 0.95 1.55 20.99
N GLU A 196 1.73 2.34 21.72
CA GLU A 196 2.28 3.62 21.22
C GLU A 196 3.20 3.46 20.01
N TYR A 197 3.89 2.32 19.89
CA TYR A 197 4.81 2.06 18.77
C TYR A 197 4.11 2.02 17.40
N PHE A 198 2.78 1.92 17.34
CA PHE A 198 2.01 2.05 16.09
C PHE A 198 1.78 3.50 15.65
N ASN A 199 2.13 4.51 16.47
CA ASN A 199 1.81 5.90 16.17
C ASN A 199 2.74 6.58 15.17
N GLN A 200 3.83 5.93 14.75
CA GLN A 200 4.77 6.47 13.78
C GLN A 200 5.26 5.39 12.82
N TRP A 201 5.42 5.74 11.55
CA TRP A 201 5.84 4.79 10.52
C TRP A 201 6.50 5.45 9.31
N ILE A 202 7.07 4.60 8.48
CA ILE A 202 7.65 4.90 7.18
C ILE A 202 6.65 4.43 6.12
N ASN A 203 6.19 5.36 5.29
CA ASN A 203 5.44 5.04 4.09
C ASN A 203 6.45 4.90 2.95
N VAL A 204 6.62 3.68 2.45
CA VAL A 204 7.66 3.36 1.44
C VAL A 204 7.49 4.18 0.16
N LYS A 205 6.27 4.63 -0.17
CA LYS A 205 6.01 5.51 -1.32
C LYS A 205 6.59 6.90 -1.11
N LYS A 206 6.52 7.43 0.12
CA LYS A 206 7.14 8.72 0.49
C LYS A 206 8.67 8.58 0.58
N ALA A 207 9.17 7.47 1.12
CA ALA A 207 10.59 7.15 1.15
C ALA A 207 11.18 7.11 -0.28
N TYR A 208 10.54 6.35 -1.17
CA TYR A 208 10.92 6.27 -2.58
C TYR A 208 10.86 7.64 -3.27
N ALA A 209 9.81 8.43 -3.04
CA ALA A 209 9.70 9.78 -3.59
C ALA A 209 10.79 10.73 -3.09
N ALA A 210 11.19 10.63 -1.82
CA ALA A 210 12.29 11.40 -1.26
C ALA A 210 13.64 11.00 -1.87
N HIS A 211 13.80 9.74 -2.27
CA HIS A 211 15.02 9.24 -2.93
C HIS A 211 15.10 9.63 -4.41
N THR A 212 13.98 9.56 -5.14
CA THR A 212 13.97 9.61 -6.62
C THR A 212 13.27 10.84 -7.22
N ASN A 213 12.57 11.63 -6.41
CA ASN A 213 11.61 12.66 -6.85
C ASN A 213 10.41 12.14 -7.65
N HIS A 214 10.13 10.82 -7.63
CA HIS A 214 8.94 10.21 -8.23
C HIS A 214 8.04 9.60 -7.16
N TYR A 215 6.76 9.97 -7.15
CA TYR A 215 5.79 9.38 -6.22
C TYR A 215 5.09 8.19 -6.89
N ALA A 216 5.42 6.98 -6.44
CA ALA A 216 4.77 5.75 -6.92
C ALA A 216 3.35 5.61 -6.37
N LYS A 217 2.43 5.08 -7.19
CA LYS A 217 1.01 4.91 -6.84
C LYS A 217 0.78 3.83 -5.79
N GLY A 218 1.58 2.77 -5.79
CA GLY A 218 1.40 1.59 -4.94
C GLY A 218 2.49 0.55 -5.14
N MET A 219 2.38 -0.56 -4.43
CA MET A 219 3.31 -1.68 -4.50
C MET A 219 3.52 -2.19 -5.94
N PRO A 220 2.48 -2.39 -6.79
CA PRO A 220 2.70 -2.86 -8.16
C PRO A 220 3.58 -1.95 -9.01
N GLU A 221 3.50 -0.63 -8.83
CA GLU A 221 4.36 0.30 -9.56
C GLU A 221 5.80 0.25 -9.04
N LEU A 222 5.99 0.15 -7.72
CA LEU A 222 7.32 0.01 -7.11
C LEU A 222 8.01 -1.28 -7.54
N LEU A 223 7.29 -2.42 -7.55
CA LEU A 223 7.81 -3.69 -8.08
C LEU A 223 8.27 -3.53 -9.53
N ARG A 224 7.43 -2.94 -10.39
CA ARG A 224 7.78 -2.68 -11.79
C ARG A 224 9.01 -1.79 -11.95
N ILE A 225 9.14 -0.74 -11.14
CA ILE A 225 10.29 0.18 -11.17
C ILE A 225 11.59 -0.58 -10.86
N TYR A 226 11.57 -1.48 -9.87
CA TYR A 226 12.72 -2.29 -9.49
C TYR A 226 12.89 -3.56 -10.33
N ASN A 227 12.10 -3.76 -11.38
CA ASN A 227 12.05 -4.99 -12.18
C ASN A 227 11.88 -6.26 -11.32
N LEU A 228 11.05 -6.16 -10.27
CA LEU A 228 10.66 -7.27 -9.42
C LEU A 228 9.33 -7.85 -9.91
N GLU A 229 9.25 -9.17 -10.00
CA GLU A 229 7.99 -9.87 -10.21
C GLU A 229 7.21 -9.94 -8.90
N LEU A 230 5.89 -9.75 -8.99
CA LEU A 230 5.00 -9.97 -7.84
C LEU A 230 5.04 -11.45 -7.48
N LYS A 231 5.42 -11.76 -6.25
CA LYS A 231 5.41 -13.13 -5.71
C LYS A 231 4.15 -13.36 -4.90
N GLY A 232 3.52 -14.52 -5.07
CA GLY A 232 2.27 -14.84 -4.38
C GLY A 232 1.08 -14.08 -4.94
N ARG A 233 0.18 -13.65 -4.07
CA ARG A 233 -1.10 -13.05 -4.43
C ARG A 233 -1.19 -11.60 -3.91
N HIS A 234 -1.39 -10.65 -4.82
CA HIS A 234 -1.71 -9.27 -4.44
C HIS A 234 -2.99 -9.23 -3.57
N HIS A 235 -2.97 -8.45 -2.49
CA HIS A 235 -4.02 -8.40 -1.45
C HIS A 235 -4.09 -9.64 -0.54
N SER A 236 -3.10 -10.53 -0.59
CA SER A 236 -2.80 -11.37 0.57
C SER A 236 -1.76 -10.64 1.40
N GLY A 237 -2.09 -10.28 2.63
CA GLY A 237 -1.24 -9.40 3.43
C GLY A 237 0.16 -9.97 3.63
N ILE A 238 0.29 -11.29 3.83
CA ILE A 238 1.61 -11.91 3.99
C ILE A 238 2.46 -11.88 2.72
N ASP A 239 1.84 -12.04 1.55
CA ASP A 239 2.54 -11.96 0.27
C ASP A 239 2.90 -10.50 -0.04
N ASP A 240 2.00 -9.56 0.23
CA ASP A 240 2.24 -8.14 0.04
C ASP A 240 3.38 -7.64 0.95
N VAL A 241 3.41 -8.04 2.23
CA VAL A 241 4.55 -7.76 3.12
C VAL A 241 5.86 -8.31 2.56
N ALA A 242 5.87 -9.54 2.01
CA ALA A 242 7.08 -10.11 1.41
C ALA A 242 7.57 -9.32 0.18
N ASN A 243 6.64 -8.86 -0.67
CA ASN A 243 6.98 -8.00 -1.82
C ASN A 243 7.46 -6.61 -1.38
N ILE A 244 6.82 -6.01 -0.36
CA ILE A 244 7.26 -4.73 0.22
C ILE A 244 8.66 -4.88 0.83
N CYS A 245 8.99 -6.02 1.45
CA CYS A 245 10.34 -6.29 1.93
C CYS A 245 11.39 -6.23 0.80
N GLU A 246 11.10 -6.79 -0.38
CA GLU A 246 11.99 -6.69 -1.54
C GLU A 246 12.17 -5.24 -2.01
N ILE A 247 11.07 -4.47 -2.07
CA ILE A 247 11.13 -3.03 -2.40
C ILE A 247 11.99 -2.28 -1.37
N VAL A 248 11.79 -2.54 -0.08
CA VAL A 248 12.52 -1.90 1.01
C VAL A 248 14.01 -2.21 0.90
N ARG A 249 14.35 -3.46 0.60
CA ARG A 249 15.73 -3.92 0.37
C ARG A 249 16.36 -3.23 -0.83
N CYS A 250 15.67 -3.14 -1.97
CA CYS A 250 16.20 -2.46 -3.16
C CYS A 250 16.46 -0.98 -2.88
N LEU A 251 15.46 -0.27 -2.36
CA LEU A 251 15.59 1.16 -2.04
C LEU A 251 16.70 1.43 -1.01
N GLY A 252 16.86 0.54 -0.02
CA GLY A 252 17.96 0.61 0.95
C GLY A 252 19.34 0.38 0.32
N LYS A 253 19.45 -0.60 -0.59
CA LYS A 253 20.69 -0.88 -1.34
C LYS A 253 21.06 0.24 -2.32
N ASP A 254 20.08 0.98 -2.80
CA ASP A 254 20.27 2.19 -3.60
C ASP A 254 20.75 3.39 -2.76
N GLY A 255 20.84 3.23 -1.44
CA GLY A 255 21.41 4.21 -0.52
C GLY A 255 20.39 5.15 0.12
N HIS A 256 19.09 4.82 0.08
CA HIS A 256 18.10 5.55 0.87
C HIS A 256 18.34 5.35 2.38
N ASP A 257 18.26 6.44 3.15
CA ASP A 257 18.27 6.41 4.62
C ASP A 257 16.84 6.50 5.15
N TYR A 258 16.36 5.41 5.72
CA TYR A 258 14.98 5.28 6.18
C TYR A 258 14.70 6.16 7.40
N ARG A 259 13.72 7.06 7.28
CA ARG A 259 13.25 7.96 8.34
C ARG A 259 11.73 7.89 8.47
N ILE A 260 11.21 8.13 9.69
CA ILE A 260 9.77 8.29 9.92
C ILE A 260 9.22 9.32 8.93
N THR A 261 8.13 8.97 8.26
CA THR A 261 7.50 9.84 7.25
C THR A 261 6.10 10.27 7.65
N SER A 262 5.50 9.60 8.65
CA SER A 262 4.08 9.73 9.01
C SER A 262 3.89 9.39 10.48
N SER A 263 2.87 10.01 11.09
CA SER A 263 2.60 9.91 12.52
C SER A 263 1.15 10.30 12.81
N ASN A 264 0.57 9.66 13.83
CA ASN A 264 -0.73 10.04 14.40
C ASN A 264 -0.63 11.19 15.40
N HIS A 265 0.57 11.54 15.92
CA HIS A 265 0.74 12.69 16.80
C HIS A 265 0.47 14.03 16.08
N PRO A 266 -0.34 14.93 16.68
CA PRO A 266 -0.70 16.23 16.10
C PRO A 266 0.49 17.15 15.79
N THR A 267 1.59 17.01 16.54
CA THR A 267 2.75 17.91 16.51
C THR A 267 3.72 17.63 15.35
N HIS A 268 3.71 16.44 14.77
CA HIS A 268 4.64 16.03 13.70
C HIS A 268 4.12 16.24 12.27
N GLN A 269 2.86 16.66 12.10
CA GLN A 269 2.31 16.99 10.77
C GLN A 269 3.00 18.20 10.11
N ARG A 270 3.82 18.98 10.85
CA ARG A 270 4.41 20.26 10.38
C ARG A 270 5.94 20.33 10.30
N ARG A 271 6.71 19.28 10.62
CA ARG A 271 8.18 19.41 10.78
C ARG A 271 9.07 18.96 9.61
N PHE A 272 8.55 18.31 8.57
CA PHE A 272 9.40 17.78 7.49
C PHE A 272 9.95 18.82 6.49
N PHE A 273 9.59 20.10 6.63
CA PHE A 273 9.99 21.14 5.66
C PHE A 273 10.98 22.19 6.17
N ARG A 274 11.45 22.13 7.42
CA ARG A 274 12.11 23.30 8.05
C ARG A 274 13.62 23.20 8.27
N GLU A 275 14.26 22.04 8.10
CA GLU A 275 15.69 21.89 8.42
C GLU A 275 16.65 21.90 7.23
N ALA A 276 16.16 21.96 5.98
CA ALA A 276 17.02 22.09 4.81
C ALA A 276 17.49 23.54 4.52
N GLY A 277 17.08 24.53 5.32
CA GLY A 277 17.24 25.96 5.01
C GLY A 277 18.28 26.74 5.84
N LYS A 278 19.07 26.10 6.71
CA LYS A 278 20.03 26.82 7.58
C LYS A 278 21.45 26.25 7.50
N ARG A 279 22.04 26.20 6.31
CA ARG A 279 23.51 26.22 6.13
C ARG A 279 23.85 27.01 4.87
N GLY A 280 23.96 28.32 5.00
CA GLY A 280 24.37 29.21 3.92
C GLY A 280 24.34 30.66 4.36
N GLY A 281 25.48 31.19 4.78
CA GLY A 281 25.69 32.61 5.03
C GLY A 281 26.29 32.91 6.41
N ASN A 282 27.61 32.92 6.52
CA ASN A 282 28.34 34.20 6.61
C ASN A 282 29.85 33.96 6.49
N SER A 283 30.39 34.20 5.29
CA SER A 283 31.80 34.54 5.11
C SER A 283 31.81 36.02 4.75
N ASN A 284 32.26 36.87 5.66
CA ASN A 284 32.97 38.11 5.36
C ASN A 284 33.51 38.67 6.68
N ASN A 285 34.82 38.52 6.86
CA ASN A 285 35.60 39.34 7.77
C ASN A 285 36.93 39.63 7.09
N LYS A 286 36.95 40.71 6.29
CA LYS A 286 38.06 41.64 6.02
C LYS A 286 37.60 42.69 5.03
#